data_AF-A0A956X6P1-F1
#
_entry.id   AF-A0A956X6P1-F1
#
_cell.length_a   1.000
_cell.length_b   1.000
_cell.length_c   1.000
_cell.angle_alpha   90.00
_cell.angle_beta   90.00
_cell.angle_gamma   90.00
#
_symmetry.space_group_name_H-M   'P 1'
#
loop_
_entity.id
_entity.type
_entity.pdbx_description
1 polymer ?
#
loop_
_entity_poly.entity_id
_entity_poly.type
_entity_poly.pdbx_seq_one_letter_code
_entity_poly.pdbx_strand_id
1 'polypeptide(L)' 'MTDALLKTKLHIPNLRPSLVPRPRLIEKLNQGLQTGGRLTLISASAGFGKTTVLSEWITSCRKPVAWLSLDERDSDPLR' A
#
# COMPACT_ATOMS: atom_id res chain seq x y z
N MET A 1 15.73 3.78 24.77
CA MET A 1 16.50 3.25 23.62
C MET A 1 15.56 3.30 22.43
N THR A 2 15.89 4.00 21.35
CA THR A 2 15.05 4.06 20.16
C THR A 2 15.04 2.68 19.50
N ASP A 3 13.93 1.97 19.62
CA ASP A 3 13.75 0.68 18.96
C ASP A 3 13.78 0.92 17.44
N ALA A 4 14.75 0.31 16.76
CA ALA A 4 15.03 0.62 15.37
C ALA A 4 13.95 0.00 14.48
N LEU A 5 13.20 0.84 13.75
CA LEU A 5 12.17 0.38 12.83
C LEU A 5 12.79 -0.48 11.72
N LEU A 6 12.24 -1.68 11.54
CA LEU A 6 12.72 -2.62 10.52
C LEU A 6 12.58 -2.00 9.13
N LYS A 7 13.70 -1.82 8.42
CA LYS A 7 13.72 -1.20 7.08
C LYS A 7 12.77 -1.87 6.08
N THR A 8 12.49 -3.16 6.24
CA THR A 8 11.55 -3.92 5.41
C THR A 8 10.10 -3.42 5.53
N LYS A 9 9.70 -2.84 6.67
CA LYS A 9 8.38 -2.23 6.84
C LYS A 9 8.19 -0.96 6.02
N LEU A 10 9.29 -0.33 5.59
CA LEU A 10 9.29 0.89 4.77
C LEU A 10 9.48 0.62 3.27
N HIS A 11 9.63 -0.64 2.87
CA HIS A 11 9.91 -1.00 1.49
C HIS A 11 8.62 -1.18 0.69
N ILE A 12 8.49 -0.45 -0.42
CA ILE A 12 7.40 -0.66 -1.39
C ILE A 12 7.62 -2.01 -2.07
N PRO A 13 6.66 -2.95 -2.02
CA PRO A 13 6.82 -4.24 -2.66
C PRO A 13 6.96 -4.11 -4.19
N ASN A 14 7.96 -4.77 -4.75
CA ASN A 14 8.21 -4.77 -6.19
C ASN A 14 7.04 -5.37 -6.99
N LEU A 15 6.77 -4.76 -8.14
CA LEU A 15 5.80 -5.28 -9.10
C LEU A 15 6.37 -6.54 -9.77
N ARG A 16 5.56 -7.60 -9.85
CA ARG A 16 5.98 -8.82 -10.56
C ARG A 16 5.87 -8.59 -12.07
N PRO A 17 6.84 -9.05 -12.89
CA PRO A 17 6.80 -8.86 -14.35
C PRO A 17 5.55 -9.42 -15.03
N SER A 18 5.01 -10.52 -14.53
CA SER A 18 3.83 -11.21 -15.07
C SER A 18 2.50 -10.70 -14.50
N LEU A 19 2.43 -9.42 -14.14
CA LEU A 19 1.21 -8.83 -13.60
C LEU A 19 0.14 -8.69 -14.69
N VAL A 20 -1.08 -9.15 -14.40
CA VAL A 20 -2.25 -8.82 -15.22
C VAL A 20 -2.75 -7.44 -14.81
N PRO A 21 -2.78 -6.45 -15.74
CA PRO A 21 -3.21 -5.09 -15.43
C PRO A 21 -4.64 -5.02 -14.89
N ARG A 22 -4.90 -4.15 -13.91
CA ARG A 22 -6.22 -3.97 -13.29
C ARG A 22 -6.73 -2.53 -13.39
N PRO A 23 -6.91 -1.98 -14.62
CA PRO A 23 -7.18 -0.56 -14.83
C PRO A 23 -8.41 -0.04 -14.07
N ARG A 24 -9.47 -0.85 -13.95
CA ARG A 24 -10.68 -0.48 -13.19
C ARG A 24 -10.43 -0.21 -11.70
N LEU A 25 -9.47 -0.91 -11.09
CA LEU A 25 -9.13 -0.69 -9.67
C LEU A 25 -8.20 0.51 -9.51
N ILE A 26 -7.26 0.68 -10.44
CA ILE A 26 -6.37 1.85 -10.49
C ILE A 26 -7.17 3.14 -10.63
N GLU A 27 -8.18 3.14 -11.50
CA GLU A 27 -9.08 4.27 -11.70
C GLU A 27 -9.87 4.62 -10.42
N LYS A 28 -10.40 3.62 -9.70
CA LYS A 28 -11.09 3.86 -8.42
C LYS A 28 -10.18 4.50 -7.36
N LEU A 29 -8.92 4.06 -7.28
CA LEU A 29 -7.94 4.65 -6.36
C LEU A 29 -7.61 6.10 -6.76
N ASN A 30 -7.46 6.36 -8.06
CA ASN A 30 -7.26 7.72 -8.58
C ASN A 30 -8.45 8.63 -8.29
N GLN A 31 -9.68 8.15 -8.48
CA GLN A 31 -10.89 8.91 -8.17
C GLN A 31 -10.94 9.31 -6.69
N GLY A 32 -10.65 8.40 -5.76
CA GLY A 32 -10.61 8.71 -4.33
C GLY A 32 -9.61 9.81 -3.98
N LEU A 33 -8.45 9.82 -4.66
CA LEU A 33 -7.44 10.86 -4.50
C LEU A 33 -7.86 12.20 -5.14
N GLN A 34 -8.51 12.16 -6.30
CA GLN A 34 -8.94 13.35 -7.05
C GLN A 34 -10.10 14.08 -6.36
N THR A 35 -11.01 13.35 -5.71
CA THR A 35 -12.13 13.94 -4.96
C THR A 35 -11.72 14.50 -3.60
N GLY A 36 -10.44 14.41 -3.22
CA GLY A 36 -9.95 14.89 -1.93
C GLY A 36 -10.18 13.94 -0.76
N GLY A 37 -10.42 12.65 -1.04
CA GLY A 37 -10.55 11.62 -0.02
C GLY A 37 -9.27 11.49 0.82
N ARG A 38 -9.40 11.60 2.15
CA ARG A 38 -8.26 11.52 3.07
C ARG A 38 -7.88 10.08 3.43
N LEU A 39 -8.78 9.13 3.20
CA LEU A 39 -8.61 7.73 3.51
C LEU A 39 -9.29 6.86 2.44
N THR A 40 -8.57 5.85 1.96
CA THR A 40 -9.12 4.81 1.09
C THR A 40 -8.81 3.45 1.71
N LEU A 41 -9.85 2.66 1.99
CA LEU A 41 -9.71 1.31 2.55
C LEU A 41 -9.82 0.28 1.43
N ILE A 42 -8.82 -0.59 1.31
CA ILE A 42 -8.86 -1.76 0.42
C ILE A 42 -9.06 -3.02 1.27
N SER A 43 -10.25 -3.60 1.21
CA SER A 43 -10.60 -4.82 1.94
C SER A 43 -10.84 -5.99 0.99
N ALA A 44 -10.21 -7.12 1.29
CA ALA A 44 -10.37 -8.40 0.61
C ALA A 44 -9.68 -9.50 1.45
N SER A 45 -10.03 -10.76 1.24
CA SER A 45 -9.37 -11.88 1.92
C SER A 45 -7.88 -12.00 1.58
N ALA A 46 -7.15 -12.82 2.33
CA ALA A 46 -5.75 -13.14 2.02
C ALA A 46 -5.64 -13.71 0.59
N GLY A 47 -4.56 -13.36 -0.13
CA GLY A 47 -4.31 -13.83 -1.50
C GLY A 47 -5.03 -13.07 -2.64
N PHE A 48 -5.99 -12.18 -2.35
CA PHE A 48 -6.74 -11.45 -3.39
C PHE A 48 -5.96 -10.35 -4.14
N GLY A 49 -4.67 -10.17 -3.83
CA GLY A 49 -3.81 -9.21 -4.53
C GLY A 49 -3.96 -7.75 -4.08
N LYS A 50 -4.35 -7.49 -2.82
CA LYS A 50 -4.41 -6.13 -2.25
C LYS A 50 -3.09 -5.36 -2.41
N THR A 51 -1.99 -5.97 -1.95
CA THR A 51 -0.65 -5.41 -2.09
C THR A 51 -0.26 -5.22 -3.55
N THR A 52 -0.63 -6.18 -4.41
CA THR A 52 -0.36 -6.12 -5.84
C THR A 52 -1.02 -4.91 -6.51
N VAL A 53 -2.29 -4.64 -6.21
CA VAL A 53 -3.00 -3.49 -6.79
C VAL A 53 -2.44 -2.16 -6.28
N LEU A 54 -1.98 -2.11 -5.01
CA LEU A 54 -1.31 -0.94 -4.47
C LEU A 54 0.04 -0.71 -5.15
N SER A 55 0.88 -1.74 -5.29
CA SER A 55 2.15 -1.62 -6.02
C SER A 55 1.94 -1.16 -7.46
N GLU A 56 0.94 -1.70 -8.17
CA GLU A 56 0.57 -1.26 -9.53
C GLU A 56 0.16 0.22 -9.52
N TRP A 57 -0.73 0.60 -8.60
CA TRP A 57 -1.19 1.99 -8.47
C TRP A 57 -0.05 2.96 -8.20
N ILE A 58 0.86 2.61 -7.29
CA ILE A 58 2.03 3.42 -6.93
C ILE A 58 2.92 3.69 -8.14
N THR A 59 3.17 2.69 -8.99
CA THR A 59 3.97 2.89 -10.21
C THR A 59 3.35 3.89 -11.20
N SER A 60 2.02 4.01 -11.19
CA SER A 60 1.28 5.00 -11.99
C SER A 60 1.05 6.33 -11.26
N CYS A 61 1.23 6.35 -9.93
CA CYS A 61 0.97 7.50 -9.09
C CYS A 61 2.14 8.48 -9.20
N ARG A 62 1.89 9.65 -9.82
CA ARG A 62 2.90 10.71 -9.96
C ARG A 62 3.16 11.52 -8.69
N LYS A 63 2.73 11.03 -7.53
CA LYS A 63 2.89 11.71 -6.24
C LYS A 63 3.94 10.99 -5.40
N PRO A 64 4.61 11.69 -4.46
CA PRO A 64 5.44 11.02 -3.46
C PRO A 64 4.60 10.00 -2.67
N VAL A 65 5.13 8.79 -2.53
CA VAL A 65 4.50 7.69 -1.79
C VAL A 65 5.45 7.20 -0.71
N ALA A 66 4.91 6.99 0.49
CA ALA A 66 5.57 6.24 1.55
C ALA A 66 4.81 4.93 1.79
N TRP A 67 5.54 3.89 2.20
CA TRP A 67 4.97 2.60 2.56
C TRP A 67 5.22 2.32 4.04
N LEU A 68 4.21 1.78 4.71
CA LEU A 68 4.33 1.29 6.08
C LEU A 68 3.55 -0.02 6.19
N SER A 69 4.27 -1.11 6.42
CA SER A 69 3.67 -2.40 6.78
C SER A 69 3.45 -2.44 8.28
N LEU A 70 2.20 -2.56 8.71
CA LEU A 70 1.83 -2.72 10.12
C LEU A 70 1.62 -4.19 10.46
N ASP A 71 2.07 -4.59 11.65
CA ASP A 71 1.77 -5.87 12.27
C ASP A 71 1.33 -5.68 13.73
N GLU A 72 0.94 -6.76 14.40
CA GLU A 72 0.44 -6.74 15.78
C GLU A 72 1.43 -6.12 16.78
N ARG A 73 2.74 -6.20 16.50
CA ARG A 73 3.79 -5.67 17.39
C ARG A 73 3.85 -4.15 17.36
N ASP A 74 3.34 -3.52 16.31
CA ASP A 74 3.25 -2.06 16.21
C ASP A 74 2.13 -1.47 17.07
N SER A 75 1.27 -2.32 17.65
CA SER A 75 0.19 -1.91 18.54
C SER A 75 0.56 -1.96 20.02
N ASP A 76 1.80 -2.32 20.36
CA ASP A 76 2.28 -2.38 21.74
C ASP A 76 2.66 -0.97 22.24
N PRO A 77 1.88 -0.37 23.17
CA PRO A 77 2.16 0.98 23.68
C PRO A 77 3.33 1.03 24.66
N LEU A 78 3.84 -0.12 25.12
CA LEU A 78 5.05 -0.21 25.95
C LEU A 78 6.32 -0.29 25.11
N ARG A 79 6.18 -0.30 23.78
CA ARG A 79 7.24 -0.25 22.80
C ARG A 79 7.44 1.15 22.24
#